data_AF-V5GS87-F1
#
_entry.id   AF-V5GS87-F1
#
_cell.length_a   1.000
_cell.length_b   1.000
_cell.length_c   1.000
_cell.angle_alpha   90.00
_cell.angle_beta   90.00
_cell.angle_gamma   90.00
#
_symmetry.space_group_name_H-M   'P 1'
#
loop_
_entity.id
_entity.type
_entity.pdbx_description
1 polymer ?
#
loop_
_entity_poly.entity_id
_entity_poly.type
_entity_poly.pdbx_seq_one_letter_code
_entity_poly.pdbx_strand_id
1 'polypeptide(L)'
;ANCSSYFVEYYKGDIGVSTRDPPIPLPCWNHMKNVGAIFCLVTGTYGYSRFNWTTCQLECKDSDFALDLPFKNLNPDDLVICPDNLALVLKEWEEEWNEREQRATKNLCKTGQVISEAA
;
A
#
# COMPACT_ATOMS: atom_id res chain seq x y z
N ALA A 1 -11.45 6.24 -7.62
CA ALA A 1 -10.88 7.60 -7.72
C ALA A 1 -9.52 7.47 -8.41
N ASN A 2 -9.20 8.32 -9.39
CA ASN A 2 -7.86 8.37 -9.97
C ASN A 2 -7.01 9.32 -9.13
N CYS A 3 -5.84 8.89 -8.68
CA CYS A 3 -4.91 9.81 -8.00
C CYS A 3 -4.28 10.81 -9.01
N SER A 4 -4.66 10.73 -10.29
CA SER A 4 -4.06 11.46 -11.41
C SER A 4 -4.49 12.91 -11.54
N SER A 5 -5.59 13.38 -10.94
CA SER A 5 -6.00 14.79 -11.10
C SER A 5 -4.90 15.75 -10.59
N TYR A 6 -4.28 15.40 -9.46
CA TYR A 6 -3.16 16.12 -8.89
C TYR A 6 -1.86 16.06 -9.72
N PHE A 7 -1.51 14.88 -10.25
CA PHE A 7 -0.34 14.72 -11.11
C PHE A 7 -0.45 15.57 -12.40
N VAL A 8 -1.66 15.66 -12.94
CA VAL A 8 -1.94 16.37 -14.20
C VAL A 8 -1.92 17.89 -14.03
N GLU A 9 -2.30 18.45 -12.88
CA GLU A 9 -2.32 19.92 -12.70
C GLU A 9 -0.99 20.47 -12.17
N TYR A 10 -0.34 19.84 -11.19
CA TYR A 10 0.82 20.44 -10.51
C TYR A 10 2.18 20.17 -11.17
N TYR A 11 2.33 19.07 -11.91
CA TYR A 11 3.60 18.68 -12.58
C TYR A 11 3.58 18.81 -14.11
N LYS A 12 2.46 19.27 -14.70
CA LYS A 12 2.39 19.63 -16.13
C LYS A 12 2.73 21.10 -16.42
N GLY A 13 2.97 21.92 -15.40
CA GLY A 13 3.39 23.31 -15.55
C GLY A 13 4.90 23.44 -15.78
N ASP A 14 5.24 23.89 -16.98
CA ASP A 14 6.44 24.63 -17.39
C ASP A 14 7.65 23.95 -18.06
N ILE A 15 8.06 22.72 -17.76
CA ILE A 15 9.18 22.10 -18.54
C ILE A 15 9.04 20.59 -18.49
N GLY A 16 9.00 19.95 -19.67
CA GLY A 16 8.82 18.50 -19.92
C GLY A 16 8.74 17.57 -18.70
N VAL A 17 7.56 16.97 -18.50
CA VAL A 17 7.24 15.82 -17.64
C VAL A 17 8.24 15.62 -16.49
N SER A 18 7.96 16.23 -15.33
CA SER A 18 8.71 15.90 -14.11
C SER A 18 8.55 14.40 -13.81
N THR A 19 9.63 13.64 -13.95
CA THR A 19 9.67 12.17 -13.82
C THR A 19 9.74 11.69 -12.37
N ARG A 20 9.39 12.53 -11.38
CA ARG A 20 9.56 12.22 -9.96
C ARG A 20 8.22 12.25 -9.25
N ASP A 21 7.90 11.14 -8.58
CA ASP A 21 6.73 11.02 -7.71
C ASP A 21 6.74 12.14 -6.65
N PRO A 22 5.57 12.72 -6.31
CA PRO A 22 5.50 13.74 -5.28
C PRO A 22 5.98 13.18 -3.93
N PRO A 23 6.69 13.97 -3.11
CA PRO A 23 7.10 13.53 -1.79
C PRO A 23 5.86 13.37 -0.91
N ILE A 24 5.49 12.13 -0.58
CA ILE A 24 4.54 11.86 0.50
C ILE A 24 5.27 12.12 1.83
N PRO A 25 4.70 12.88 2.78
CA PRO A 25 5.27 13.06 4.10
C PRO A 25 5.54 11.72 4.76
N LEU A 26 6.68 11.62 5.45
CA LEU A 26 7.17 10.38 6.04
C LEU A 26 6.11 9.58 6.85
N PRO A 27 5.21 10.20 7.64
CA PRO A 27 4.23 9.44 8.42
C PRO A 27 3.29 8.60 7.55
N CYS A 28 2.55 9.23 6.62
CA CYS A 28 1.63 8.52 5.73
C CYS A 28 2.37 7.54 4.81
N TRP A 29 3.54 7.95 4.31
CA TRP A 29 4.33 7.08 3.43
C TRP A 29 4.77 5.80 4.11
N ASN A 30 5.20 5.89 5.38
CA ASN A 30 5.68 4.73 6.12
C ASN A 30 4.56 3.71 6.36
N HIS A 31 3.37 4.19 6.77
CA HIS A 31 2.20 3.33 6.93
C HIS A 31 1.83 2.62 5.62
N MET A 32 1.78 3.35 4.50
CA MET A 32 1.49 2.78 3.18
C MET A 32 2.54 1.73 2.74
N LYS A 33 3.83 2.02 2.94
CA LYS A 33 4.90 1.07 2.61
C LYS A 33 4.86 -0.20 3.46
N ASN A 34 4.59 -0.07 4.75
CA ASN A 34 4.48 -1.21 5.65
C ASN A 34 3.31 -2.12 5.25
N VAL A 35 2.14 -1.53 4.98
CA VAL A 35 1.00 -2.28 4.45
C VAL A 35 1.33 -2.95 3.13
N GLY A 36 1.98 -2.24 2.20
CA GLY A 36 2.42 -2.81 0.93
C GLY A 36 3.32 -4.03 1.14
N ALA A 37 4.29 -3.94 2.05
CA ALA A 37 5.19 -5.06 2.35
C ALA A 37 4.43 -6.28 2.91
N ILE A 38 3.51 -6.06 3.85
CA ILE A 38 2.69 -7.12 4.45
C ILE A 38 1.77 -7.77 3.40
N PHE A 39 1.08 -6.96 2.60
CA PHE A 39 0.21 -7.44 1.53
C PHE A 39 0.98 -8.31 0.54
N CYS A 40 2.14 -7.85 0.10
CA CYS A 40 2.98 -8.61 -0.82
C CYS A 40 3.43 -9.93 -0.21
N LEU A 41 3.87 -9.92 1.06
CA LEU A 41 4.24 -11.14 1.76
C LEU A 41 3.08 -12.14 1.85
N VAL A 42 1.89 -11.67 2.25
CA VAL A 42 0.68 -12.51 2.41
C VAL A 42 0.22 -13.09 1.06
N THR A 43 0.44 -12.38 -0.04
CA THR A 43 0.13 -12.86 -1.40
C THR A 43 1.23 -13.76 -1.99
N GLY A 44 2.28 -14.05 -1.23
CA GLY A 44 3.36 -14.96 -1.63
C GLY A 44 4.47 -14.28 -2.45
N THR A 45 4.52 -12.95 -2.45
CA THR A 45 5.53 -12.16 -3.17
C THR A 45 6.51 -11.51 -2.19
N TYR A 46 7.78 -11.44 -2.56
CA TYR A 46 8.80 -10.83 -1.68
C TYR A 46 9.03 -9.37 -2.04
N GLY A 47 8.25 -8.50 -1.41
CA GLY A 47 8.54 -7.07 -1.32
C GLY A 47 7.59 -6.15 -2.07
N TYR A 48 7.35 -5.00 -1.45
CA TYR A 48 6.69 -3.85 -2.05
C TYR A 48 7.53 -3.26 -3.18
N SER A 49 6.90 -2.96 -4.31
CA SER A 49 7.53 -2.36 -5.49
C SER A 49 7.41 -0.85 -5.47
N ARG A 50 6.18 -0.34 -5.61
CA ARG A 50 5.87 1.08 -5.77
C ARG A 50 4.41 1.37 -5.45
N PHE A 51 4.10 2.67 -5.37
CA PHE A 51 2.74 3.17 -5.34
C PHE A 51 2.40 3.74 -6.72
N ASN A 52 1.32 3.27 -7.32
CA ASN A 52 0.86 3.72 -8.62
C ASN A 52 -0.07 4.93 -8.46
N TRP A 53 0.44 6.11 -8.76
CA TRP A 53 -0.30 7.38 -8.73
C TRP A 53 -1.43 7.49 -9.75
N THR A 54 -1.48 6.61 -10.75
CA THR A 54 -2.59 6.60 -11.71
C THR A 54 -3.79 5.87 -11.12
N THR A 55 -3.54 4.72 -10.48
CA THR A 55 -4.59 3.83 -9.96
C THR A 55 -4.82 3.92 -8.45
N CYS A 56 -3.98 4.67 -7.72
CA CYS A 56 -3.96 4.72 -6.25
C CYS A 56 -3.68 3.36 -5.58
N GLN A 57 -2.79 2.55 -6.17
CA GLN A 57 -2.56 1.18 -5.70
C GLN A 57 -1.13 0.96 -5.23
N LEU A 58 -0.98 0.14 -4.18
CA LEU A 58 0.30 -0.43 -3.78
C LEU A 58 0.55 -1.68 -4.63
N GLU A 59 1.70 -1.72 -5.31
CA GLU A 59 2.06 -2.82 -6.20
C GLU A 59 3.18 -3.67 -5.60
N CYS A 60 3.09 -4.98 -5.81
CA CYS A 60 4.12 -5.92 -5.41
C CYS A 60 5.21 -6.07 -6.46
N LYS A 61 6.40 -6.45 -6.02
CA LYS A 61 7.51 -6.72 -6.92
C LYS A 61 7.26 -8.01 -7.69
N ASP A 62 7.52 -7.98 -9.00
CA ASP A 62 7.44 -9.14 -9.90
C ASP A 62 6.08 -9.88 -9.83
N SER A 63 4.99 -9.14 -9.63
CA SER A 63 3.64 -9.69 -9.47
C SER A 63 2.55 -8.74 -9.99
N ASP A 64 1.44 -9.31 -10.41
CA ASP A 64 0.23 -8.59 -10.82
C ASP A 64 -0.70 -8.23 -9.64
N PHE A 65 -0.31 -8.59 -8.40
CA PHE A 65 -1.06 -8.21 -7.21
C PHE A 65 -0.91 -6.72 -6.91
N ALA A 66 -2.06 -6.06 -6.79
CA ALA A 66 -2.18 -4.67 -6.42
C ALA A 66 -3.21 -4.52 -5.29
N LEU A 67 -2.94 -3.59 -4.36
CA LEU A 67 -3.81 -3.28 -3.25
C LEU A 67 -4.29 -1.84 -3.34
N ASP A 68 -5.62 -1.67 -3.42
CA ASP A 68 -6.24 -0.36 -3.32
C ASP A 68 -6.06 0.23 -1.92
N LEU A 69 -5.92 1.55 -1.86
CA LEU A 69 -5.99 2.28 -0.60
C LEU A 69 -7.37 2.08 0.08
N PRO A 70 -7.45 2.22 1.43
CA PRO A 70 -8.68 1.97 2.17
C PRO A 70 -9.79 3.03 1.96
N PHE A 71 -9.58 3.96 1.03
CA PHE A 71 -10.41 5.13 0.83
C PHE A 71 -11.17 5.07 -0.51
N LYS A 72 -12.49 5.19 -0.48
CA LYS A 72 -13.30 5.25 -1.71
C LYS A 72 -13.17 6.59 -2.46
N ASN A 73 -12.98 7.69 -1.72
CA ASN A 73 -12.94 9.07 -2.23
C ASN A 73 -11.74 9.82 -1.66
N LEU A 74 -10.53 9.31 -1.90
CA LEU A 74 -9.31 9.99 -1.48
C LEU A 74 -9.08 11.25 -2.33
N ASN A 75 -8.87 12.41 -1.69
CA ASN A 75 -8.25 13.54 -2.36
C ASN A 75 -6.73 13.30 -2.42
N PRO A 76 -6.09 13.29 -3.60
CA PRO A 76 -4.65 13.09 -3.69
C PRO A 76 -3.83 14.15 -2.95
N ASP A 77 -4.38 15.36 -2.77
CA ASP A 77 -3.76 16.40 -1.93
C ASP A 77 -3.52 15.92 -0.50
N ASP A 78 -4.46 15.13 0.03
CA ASP A 78 -4.37 14.64 1.40
C ASP A 78 -3.18 13.68 1.55
N LEU A 79 -2.81 12.93 0.50
CA LEU A 79 -1.61 12.09 0.53
C LEU A 79 -0.32 12.93 0.58
N VAL A 80 -0.30 14.09 -0.08
CA VAL A 80 0.87 14.97 -0.12
C VAL A 80 0.96 15.83 1.14
N ILE A 81 -0.17 16.20 1.74
CA ILE A 81 -0.22 16.98 2.98
C ILE A 81 -0.07 16.06 4.20
N CYS A 82 -0.60 14.85 4.13
CA CYS A 82 -0.71 13.90 5.24
C CYS A 82 -1.35 14.54 6.49
N PRO A 83 -2.62 14.98 6.44
CA PRO A 83 -3.29 15.53 7.61
C PRO A 83 -3.47 14.46 8.69
N ASP A 84 -3.57 14.88 9.95
CA ASP A 84 -3.58 13.97 11.12
C ASP A 84 -4.67 12.89 11.03
N ASN A 85 -5.85 13.24 10.49
CA ASN A 85 -6.94 12.29 10.26
C ASN A 85 -6.56 11.20 9.25
N LEU A 86 -5.88 11.56 8.16
CA LEU A 86 -5.41 10.59 7.18
C LEU A 86 -4.31 9.70 7.76
N ALA A 87 -3.36 10.30 8.48
CA ALA A 87 -2.29 9.56 9.13
C ALA A 87 -2.86 8.53 10.13
N LEU A 88 -3.89 8.90 10.90
CA LEU A 88 -4.57 7.99 11.82
C LEU A 88 -5.23 6.83 11.09
N VAL A 89 -5.99 7.09 10.01
CA VAL A 89 -6.66 6.00 9.27
C VAL A 89 -5.64 5.08 8.61
N LEU A 90 -4.54 5.62 8.06
CA LEU A 90 -3.47 4.80 7.49
C LEU A 90 -2.78 3.94 8.56
N LYS A 91 -2.63 4.46 9.78
CA LYS A 91 -2.10 3.71 10.92
C LYS A 91 -3.03 2.57 11.33
N GLU A 92 -4.33 2.83 11.49
CA GLU A 92 -5.33 1.81 11.81
C GLU A 92 -5.37 0.71 10.72
N TRP A 93 -5.30 1.11 9.46
CA TRP A 93 -5.21 0.19 8.33
C TRP A 93 -3.94 -0.68 8.39
N GLU A 94 -2.80 -0.12 8.78
CA GLU A 94 -1.58 -0.90 9.03
C GLU A 94 -1.76 -1.91 10.17
N GLU A 95 -2.36 -1.50 11.30
CA GLU A 95 -2.64 -2.39 12.42
C GLU A 95 -3.53 -3.58 11.99
N GLU A 96 -4.57 -3.34 11.18
CA GLU A 96 -5.41 -4.42 10.62
C GLU A 96 -4.61 -5.39 9.73
N TRP A 97 -3.68 -4.89 8.91
CA TRP A 97 -2.85 -5.75 8.06
C TRP A 97 -1.85 -6.57 8.87
N ASN A 98 -1.28 -6.01 9.93
CA ASN A 98 -0.43 -6.75 10.87
C ASN A 98 -1.21 -7.93 11.50
N GLU A 99 -2.47 -7.73 11.89
CA GLU A 99 -3.30 -8.83 12.38
C GLU A 99 -3.58 -9.89 11.30
N ARG A 100 -3.79 -9.47 10.04
CA ARG A 100 -3.96 -10.39 8.91
C ARG A 100 -2.71 -11.23 8.69
N GLU A 101 -1.53 -10.64 8.73
CA GLU A 101 -0.25 -11.36 8.62
C GLU A 101 -0.11 -12.43 9.71
N GLN A 102 -0.39 -12.07 10.96
CA GLN A 102 -0.32 -13.00 12.08
C GLN A 102 -1.32 -14.15 11.93
N ARG A 103 -2.55 -13.86 11.48
CA ARG A 103 -3.57 -14.89 11.22
C ARG A 103 -3.17 -15.80 10.08
N ALA A 104 -2.67 -15.25 8.97
CA ALA A 104 -2.19 -16.02 7.83
C ALA A 104 -1.05 -16.96 8.26
N THR A 105 -0.07 -16.44 9.00
CA THR A 105 1.04 -17.21 9.57
C THR A 105 0.54 -18.35 10.48
N LYS A 106 -0.36 -18.05 11.43
CA LYS A 106 -0.95 -19.06 12.33
C LYS A 106 -1.69 -20.15 11.55
N ASN A 107 -2.44 -19.79 10.51
CA ASN A 107 -3.18 -20.76 9.72
C ASN A 107 -2.24 -21.67 8.92
N LEU A 108 -1.19 -21.12 8.30
CA LEU A 108 -0.17 -21.91 7.61
C LEU A 108 0.51 -22.92 8.54
N CYS A 109 0.91 -22.49 9.75
CA CYS A 109 1.52 -23.37 10.74
C CYS A 109 0.58 -24.51 11.19
N LYS A 110 -0.72 -24.22 11.36
CA LYS A 110 -1.73 -25.25 11.67
C LYS A 110 -1.89 -26.24 10.52
N THR A 111 -1.95 -25.78 9.28
CA THR A 111 -2.07 -26.66 8.11
C THR A 111 -0.85 -27.57 7.97
N GLY A 112 0.35 -27.07 8.26
CA GLY A 112 1.58 -27.89 8.27
C GLY A 112 1.55 -29.02 9.31
N GLN A 113 0.96 -28.81 10.49
CA GLN A 113 0.80 -29.85 11.49
C GLN A 113 -0.16 -30.95 11.04
N VAL A 114 -1.30 -30.60 10.42
CA VAL A 114 -2.29 -31.59 9.95
C VAL A 114 -1.73 -32.49 8.84
N ILE A 115 -0.86 -31.96 7.98
CA ILE A 115 -0.21 -32.77 6.92
C ILE A 115 0.87 -33.69 7.50
N SER A 116 1.53 -33.28 8.59
CA SER A 116 2.57 -34.08 9.27
C SER A 116 2.01 -35.26 10.07
N GLU A 117 0.75 -35.18 10.51
CA GLU A 117 0.06 -36.25 11.26
C GLU A 117 -0.67 -37.26 10.34
N ALA A 118 -0.75 -36.97 9.05
CA ALA A 118 -1.38 -37.83 8.04
C ALA A 118 -0.37 -38.61 7.16
N ALA A 119 0.93 -38.56 7.50
CA ALA A 119 2.02 -39.21 6.78
C ALA A 119 2.62 -40.40 7.55
#